data_AF-A0A6L8I7C7-F1
#
_entry.id   AF-A0A6L8I7C7-F1
#
_cell.length_a   1.000
_cell.length_b   1.000
_cell.length_c   1.000
_cell.angle_alpha   90.00
_cell.angle_beta   90.00
_cell.angle_gamma   90.00
#
_symmetry.space_group_name_H-M   'P 1'
#
loop_
_entity.id
_entity.type
_entity.pdbx_description
1 polymer ?
#
loop_
_entity_poly.entity_id
_entity_poly.type
_entity_poly.pdbx_seq_one_letter_code
_entity_poly.pdbx_strand_id
1 'polypeptide(L)' 'MREALPERFVGWFKSRGWVPHPHQLGIAGRADEPALLLVAPTGGGKTLAGFLPTLAELAEGGREGL' A
#
# COMPACT_ATOMS: atom_id res chain seq x y z
N MET A 1 -6.47 -7.89 6.57
CA MET A 1 -6.59 -6.42 6.33
C MET A 1 -5.64 -5.60 7.19
N ARG A 2 -5.53 -5.85 8.51
CA ARG A 2 -4.65 -5.04 9.40
C ARG A 2 -3.16 -5.40 9.33
N GLU A 3 -2.81 -6.62 8.90
CA GLU A 3 -1.40 -7.06 8.86
C GLU A 3 -0.57 -6.47 7.72
N ALA A 4 -1.20 -6.00 6.63
CA ALA A 4 -0.47 -5.52 5.45
C ALA A 4 -0.41 -3.99 5.33
N LEU A 5 -1.21 -3.24 6.10
CA LEU A 5 -1.30 -1.79 6.00
C LEU A 5 -1.45 -1.14 7.38
N PRO A 6 -0.72 -0.05 7.67
CA PRO A 6 -0.92 0.74 8.88
C PRO A 6 -2.36 1.21 9.05
N GLU A 7 -2.83 1.30 10.30
CA GLU A 7 -4.23 1.64 10.62
C GLU A 7 -4.70 2.96 9.97
N ARG A 8 -3.79 3.94 9.83
CA ARG A 8 -4.08 5.21 9.15
C ARG A 8 -4.53 5.02 7.70
N PHE A 9 -3.98 4.04 6.99
CA PHE A 9 -4.38 3.72 5.62
C PHE A 9 -5.69 2.97 5.58
N VAL A 10 -5.93 2.07 6.54
CA VAL A 10 -7.24 1.41 6.69
C VAL A 10 -8.32 2.46 6.91
N GLY A 11 -8.08 3.46 7.77
CA GLY A 11 -8.97 4.59 7.99
C GLY A 11 -9.17 5.46 6.73
N TRP A 12 -8.10 5.75 6.00
CA TRP A 12 -8.16 6.51 4.75
C TRP A 12 -8.95 5.80 3.65
N PHE A 13 -8.76 4.49 3.44
CA PHE A 13 -9.58 3.72 2.50
C PHE A 13 -11.07 3.79 2.90
N LYS A 14 -11.38 3.58 4.18
CA LYS A 14 -12.76 3.66 4.70
C LYS A 14 -13.38 5.04 4.50
N SER A 15 -12.65 6.14 4.75
CA SER A 15 -13.19 7.50 4.60
C SER A 15 -13.52 7.86 3.15
N ARG A 16 -12.89 7.16 2.19
CA ARG A 16 -13.20 7.26 0.76
C ARG A 16 -14.33 6.33 0.31
N GLY A 17 -14.85 5.49 1.20
CA GLY A 17 -15.77 4.40 0.85
C GLY A 17 -15.10 3.32 -0.02
N TRP A 18 -13.77 3.23 0.03
CA TRP A 18 -12.99 2.33 -0.81
C TRP A 18 -12.63 1.05 -0.05
N VAL A 19 -12.57 -0.05 -0.81
CA VAL A 19 -11.98 -1.31 -0.37
C VAL A 19 -10.70 -1.53 -1.17
N PRO A 20 -9.54 -1.73 -0.53
CA PRO A 20 -8.30 -2.00 -1.25
C PRO A 20 -8.44 -3.28 -2.08
N HIS A 21 -7.92 -3.23 -3.30
CA HIS A 21 -7.89 -4.41 -4.16
C HIS A 21 -6.96 -5.50 -3.61
N PRO A 22 -7.21 -6.79 -3.90
CA PRO A 22 -6.35 -7.87 -3.44
C PRO A 22 -4.87 -7.69 -3.82
N HIS A 23 -4.59 -7.18 -5.03
CA HIS A 23 -3.22 -6.94 -5.48
C HIS A 23 -2.54 -5.78 -4.73
N GLN A 24 -3.29 -4.77 -4.26
CA GLN A 24 -2.74 -3.69 -3.44
C GLN A 24 -2.26 -4.23 -2.09
N LEU A 25 -3.05 -5.10 -1.47
CA LEU A 25 -2.66 -5.80 -0.23
C LEU A 25 -1.50 -6.76 -0.47
N GLY A 26 -1.48 -7.46 -1.62
CA GLY A 26 -0.41 -8.37 -2.00
C GLY A 26 0.94 -7.68 -2.18
N ILE A 27 0.96 -6.48 -2.77
CA ILE A 27 2.18 -5.66 -2.84
C ILE A 27 2.60 -5.16 -1.46
N ALA A 28 1.65 -4.66 -0.66
CA ALA A 28 1.96 -4.15 0.68
C ALA A 28 2.52 -5.24 1.62
N GLY A 29 2.00 -6.47 1.54
CA GLY A 29 2.50 -7.60 2.32
C GLY A 29 3.81 -8.21 1.83
N ARG A 30 4.42 -7.69 0.76
CA ARG A 30 5.71 -8.11 0.21
C ARG A 30 6.69 -6.93 0.13
N ALA A 31 6.54 -5.97 1.04
CA ALA A 31 7.31 -4.73 1.05
C ALA A 31 8.83 -4.96 1.23
N ASP A 32 9.21 -6.12 1.76
CA ASP A 32 10.58 -6.58 1.99
C ASP A 32 11.24 -7.23 0.77
N GLU A 33 10.46 -7.55 -0.28
CA GLU A 33 11.02 -8.10 -1.51
C GLU A 33 11.80 -7.04 -2.30
N PRO A 34 12.97 -7.38 -2.86
CA PRO A 34 13.83 -6.41 -3.55
C PRO A 34 13.22 -5.86 -4.84
N ALA A 35 12.31 -6.61 -5.47
CA ALA A 35 11.59 -6.18 -6.66
C ALA A 35 10.28 -6.96 -6.82
N LEU A 36 9.21 -6.27 -7.24
CA LEU A 36 7.90 -6.87 -7.53
C LEU A 36 7.39 -6.42 -8.90
N LEU A 37 6.92 -7.37 -9.72
CA LEU A 37 6.21 -7.08 -10.96
C LEU A 37 4.70 -7.17 -10.73
N LEU A 38 4.01 -6.03 -10.79
CA LEU A 38 2.56 -5.95 -10.73
C LEU A 38 1.96 -5.84 -12.13
N VAL A 39 1.10 -6.80 -12.50
CA VAL A 39 0.27 -6.74 -13.70
C VAL A 39 -1.18 -6.48 -13.29
N ALA A 40 -1.74 -5.36 -13.72
CA ALA A 40 -3.13 -4.97 -13.48
C ALA A 40 -3.64 -4.12 -14.65
N PRO A 41 -4.95 -4.16 -14.96
CA PRO A 41 -5.52 -3.36 -16.04
C PRO A 41 -5.42 -1.85 -15.75
N THR A 42 -5.53 -1.03 -16.80
CA THR A 42 -5.67 0.43 -16.64
C THR A 42 -6.87 0.75 -15.75
N GLY A 43 -6.69 1.72 -14.85
CA GLY A 43 -7.72 2.05 -13.84
C GLY A 43 -7.78 1.08 -12.65
N GLY A 44 -7.10 -0.07 -12.69
CA GLY A 44 -7.10 -1.05 -11.61
C GLY A 44 -6.29 -0.68 -10.36
N GLY A 45 -5.98 0.60 -10.13
CA GLY A 45 -5.31 1.03 -8.90
C GLY A 45 -3.83 0.63 -8.75
N LYS A 46 -3.15 0.25 -9.84
CA LYS A 46 -1.72 -0.17 -9.85
C LYS A 46 -0.75 0.88 -9.31
N THR A 47 -1.04 2.17 -9.55
CA THR A 47 -0.20 3.27 -9.07
C THR A 47 -0.22 3.32 -7.55
N LEU A 48 -1.42 3.29 -6.94
CA LEU A 48 -1.55 3.23 -5.48
C LEU A 48 -0.87 1.98 -4.92
N ALA A 49 -1.06 0.82 -5.55
CA ALA A 49 -0.41 -0.44 -5.14
C ALA A 49 1.12 -0.29 -5.02
N GLY A 50 1.78 0.30 -6.02
CA GLY A 50 3.23 0.50 -6.01
C GLY A 50 3.74 1.48 -4.95
N PHE A 51 2.90 2.43 -4.51
CA PHE A 51 3.28 3.40 -3.47
C PHE A 51 2.97 2.94 -2.04
N LEU A 52 2.02 2.00 -1.86
CA LEU A 52 1.58 1.58 -0.52
C LEU A 52 2.73 1.13 0.40
N PRO A 53 3.75 0.34 -0.05
CA PRO A 53 4.88 -0.04 0.81
C PRO A 53 5.65 1.17 1.36
N THR A 54 6.09 2.07 0.48
CA THR A 54 6.86 3.26 0.86
C THR A 54 6.04 4.19 1.74
N LEU A 55 4.77 4.36 1.41
CA LEU A 55 3.84 5.16 2.20
C LEU A 55 3.62 4.53 3.59
N ALA A 56 3.45 3.20 3.69
CA ALA A 56 3.31 2.50 4.95
C ALA A 56 4.49 2.80 5.88
N GLU A 57 5.69 2.52 5.42
CA GLU A 57 6.96 2.78 6.10
C GLU A 57 7.08 4.24 6.57
N LEU A 58 6.72 5.21 5.71
CA LEU A 58 6.86 6.64 6.02
C LEU A 58 6.04 7.13 7.20
N ALA A 59 4.90 6.53 7.54
CA ALA A 59 4.21 6.92 8.78
C ALA A 59 4.09 5.86 9.85
N GLU A 60 4.97 4.87 9.78
CA GLU A 60 5.47 4.24 11.00
C GLU A 60 6.66 5.04 11.59
N GLY A 61 7.14 6.09 10.89
CA GLY A 61 8.00 7.13 11.45
C GLY A 61 9.50 6.88 11.32
N GLY A 62 9.91 6.00 10.40
CA GLY A 62 11.29 5.49 10.35
C GLY A 62 12.36 6.35 9.67
N ARG A 63 12.04 7.53 9.10
CA ARG A 63 13.03 8.32 8.35
C ARG A 63 12.95 9.80 8.65
N GLU A 64 14.02 10.36 9.21
CA GLU A 64 14.32 11.80 9.06
C GLU A 64 14.48 12.06 7.56
N GLY A 65 13.74 13.05 7.04
CA GLY A 65 13.92 13.49 5.66
C GLY A 65 15.36 13.95 5.42
N LEU A 66 15.77 13.98 4.15
CA LEU A 66 17.08 14.48 3.74
C LEU A 66 17.35 15.91 4.25
#